data_AF-A0AAP4WXX5-F1
#
_entry.id   AF-A0AAP4WXX5-F1
#
_cell.length_a   1.000
_cell.length_b   1.000
_cell.length_c   1.000
_cell.angle_alpha   90.00
_cell.angle_beta   90.00
_cell.angle_gamma   90.00
#
_symmetry.space_group_name_H-M   'P 1'
#
loop_
_entity.id
_entity.type
_entity.pdbx_description
1 polymer ?
#
loop_
_entity_poly.entity_id
_entity_poly.type
_entity_poly.pdbx_seq_one_letter_code
_entity_poly.pdbx_strand_id
1 'polypeptide(L)'
;MLNTRLISSHVPRLRAPTHSRMGLKALLGAALLSTLSACASQAGHEWQADTTYHLTVLHTNDHHGRFWQSSDGEYGMSARKTLIDRIRAEVESAGGSVLLLSGGDINTGVPESDLQQAEPDFKGMNRIGYDAMAVGNHEFDNPLEVLLKQRDWADFPMLAANIYDKTTGERLFAPWKIFDEHGIQIAVIGLTTEDTVRIGNPEYFSNLDFRTPRKRRARPSRSSTSMSSRT
;
A
#
# COMPACT_ATOMS: atom_id res chain seq x y z
N MET A 1 1.56 32.05 -96.73
CA MET A 1 2.71 31.61 -95.91
C MET A 1 2.18 30.64 -94.86
N LEU A 2 2.88 29.52 -94.68
CA LEU A 2 2.55 28.40 -93.80
C LEU A 2 2.30 28.83 -92.34
N ASN A 3 1.37 28.16 -91.62
CA ASN A 3 1.68 27.14 -90.60
C ASN A 3 0.53 26.96 -89.56
N THR A 4 -0.04 25.76 -89.54
CA THR A 4 -0.16 24.82 -88.39
C THR A 4 -0.80 25.27 -87.07
N ARG A 5 -1.97 24.70 -86.72
CA ARG A 5 -2.15 23.62 -85.69
C ARG A 5 -3.62 23.48 -85.20
N LEU A 6 -4.23 22.36 -85.58
CA LEU A 6 -5.06 21.39 -84.84
C LEU A 6 -5.93 21.83 -83.62
N ILE A 7 -7.23 21.94 -83.91
CA ILE A 7 -8.43 21.28 -83.32
C ILE A 7 -8.33 20.65 -81.91
N SER A 8 -9.25 21.04 -81.02
CA SER A 8 -9.85 20.14 -80.02
C SER A 8 -11.23 20.66 -79.58
N SER A 9 -12.31 19.96 -79.95
CA SER A 9 -13.67 20.23 -79.46
C SER A 9 -14.13 19.11 -78.51
N HIS A 10 -14.46 19.52 -77.29
CA HIS A 10 -14.91 18.70 -76.17
C HIS A 10 -16.23 17.94 -76.44
N VAL A 11 -16.27 16.67 -76.01
CA VAL A 11 -17.51 15.91 -75.75
C VAL A 11 -17.61 15.68 -74.24
N PRO A 12 -18.74 15.99 -73.57
CA PRO A 12 -18.85 15.81 -72.12
C PRO A 12 -19.13 14.35 -71.77
N ARG A 13 -18.38 13.81 -70.80
CA ARG A 13 -18.67 12.51 -70.17
C ARG A 13 -19.48 12.70 -68.90
N LEU A 14 -20.56 11.95 -68.76
CA LEU A 14 -21.36 11.80 -67.54
C LEU A 14 -20.50 11.23 -66.38
N ARG A 15 -20.62 11.83 -65.20
CA ARG A 15 -20.04 11.32 -63.94
C ARG A 15 -20.99 10.31 -63.29
N ALA A 16 -20.44 9.16 -62.91
CA ALA A 16 -21.08 8.16 -62.05
C ALA A 16 -21.05 8.60 -60.56
N PRO A 17 -21.95 8.07 -59.69
CA PRO A 17 -22.10 8.54 -58.32
C PRO A 17 -20.97 8.02 -57.42
N THR A 18 -20.55 8.85 -56.47
CA THR A 18 -19.53 8.54 -55.46
C THR A 18 -20.08 7.58 -54.42
N HIS A 19 -19.45 6.41 -54.28
CA HIS A 19 -19.74 5.47 -53.19
C HIS A 19 -19.37 6.07 -51.81
N SER A 20 -20.31 5.89 -50.89
CA SER A 20 -20.35 6.38 -49.52
C SER A 20 -19.12 6.00 -48.67
N ARG A 21 -18.46 7.01 -48.07
CA ARG A 21 -17.36 6.88 -47.09
C ARG A 21 -17.80 6.38 -45.70
N MET A 22 -18.93 5.68 -45.60
CA MET A 22 -19.57 5.40 -44.31
C MET A 22 -19.14 4.07 -43.67
N GLY A 23 -18.55 3.13 -44.42
CA GLY A 23 -18.14 1.82 -43.89
C GLY A 23 -16.84 1.83 -43.07
N LEU A 24 -15.85 2.66 -43.43
CA LEU A 24 -14.51 2.59 -42.82
C LEU A 24 -14.44 3.26 -41.44
N LYS A 25 -15.28 4.26 -41.17
CA LYS A 25 -15.35 4.93 -39.85
C LYS A 25 -16.04 4.07 -38.79
N ALA A 26 -17.00 3.24 -39.19
CA ALA A 26 -17.70 2.34 -38.27
C ALA A 26 -16.79 1.19 -37.78
N LEU A 27 -15.93 0.67 -38.65
CA LEU A 27 -14.98 -0.40 -38.31
C LEU A 27 -13.84 0.04 -37.37
N LEU A 28 -13.31 1.27 -37.53
CA LEU A 28 -12.32 1.82 -36.59
C LEU A 28 -12.93 2.15 -35.21
N GLY A 29 -14.18 2.61 -35.16
CA GLY A 29 -14.87 2.92 -33.90
C GLY A 29 -15.16 1.67 -33.06
N ALA A 30 -15.53 0.55 -33.70
CA ALA A 30 -15.79 -0.71 -33.02
C ALA A 30 -14.52 -1.34 -32.42
N ALA A 31 -13.38 -1.25 -33.12
CA ALA A 31 -12.09 -1.77 -32.64
C ALA A 31 -11.57 -1.01 -31.41
N LEU A 32 -11.75 0.33 -31.37
CA LEU A 32 -11.37 1.15 -30.22
C LEU A 32 -12.24 0.88 -28.98
N LEU A 33 -13.53 0.58 -29.15
CA LEU A 33 -14.41 0.24 -28.03
C LEU A 33 -14.08 -1.14 -27.44
N SER A 34 -13.72 -2.13 -28.26
CA SER A 34 -13.34 -3.46 -27.76
C SER A 34 -12.03 -3.46 -26.96
N THR A 35 -11.09 -2.56 -27.25
CA THR A 35 -9.82 -2.45 -26.50
C THR A 35 -9.98 -1.74 -25.15
N LEU A 36 -10.99 -0.87 -25.00
CA LEU A 36 -11.24 -0.15 -23.73
C LEU A 36 -11.94 -1.03 -22.67
N SER A 37 -12.75 -2.00 -23.08
CA SER A 37 -13.41 -2.94 -22.14
C SER A 37 -12.47 -4.02 -21.57
N ALA A 38 -11.36 -4.34 -22.25
CA ALA A 38 -10.41 -5.35 -21.78
C ALA A 38 -9.47 -4.84 -20.66
N CYS A 39 -9.37 -3.52 -20.48
CA CYS A 39 -8.53 -2.91 -19.44
C CYS A 39 -9.27 -2.67 -18.11
N ALA A 40 -10.60 -2.85 -18.08
CA ALA A 40 -11.41 -2.56 -16.89
C ALA A 40 -11.69 -3.80 -16.02
N SER A 41 -11.31 -4.99 -16.47
CA SER A 41 -11.50 -6.25 -15.75
C SER A 41 -10.14 -6.80 -15.28
N GLN A 42 -9.43 -6.07 -14.44
CA GLN A 42 -8.55 -6.73 -13.49
C GLN A 42 -9.49 -7.42 -12.51
N ALA A 43 -9.79 -8.70 -12.74
CA ALA A 43 -10.52 -9.50 -11.78
C ALA A 43 -9.75 -9.42 -10.46
N GLY A 44 -10.33 -8.74 -9.46
CA GLY A 44 -9.88 -8.95 -8.09
C GLY A 44 -9.94 -10.44 -7.85
N HIS A 45 -8.87 -11.03 -7.32
CA HIS A 45 -8.90 -12.42 -6.94
C HIS A 45 -10.05 -12.57 -5.94
N GLU A 46 -11.13 -13.26 -6.28
CA GLU A 46 -12.14 -13.63 -5.30
C GLU A 46 -11.63 -14.86 -4.54
N TRP A 47 -11.85 -14.87 -3.23
CA TRP A 47 -11.56 -16.05 -2.43
C TRP A 47 -12.49 -17.20 -2.85
N GLN A 48 -11.97 -18.42 -2.84
CA GLN A 48 -12.71 -19.61 -3.23
C GLN A 48 -13.12 -20.40 -1.98
N ALA A 49 -14.38 -20.83 -1.95
CA ALA A 49 -14.86 -21.75 -0.92
C ALA A 49 -14.04 -23.05 -0.94
N ASP A 50 -13.88 -23.66 0.24
CA ASP A 50 -13.16 -24.93 0.44
C ASP A 50 -11.70 -24.95 -0.04
N THR A 51 -11.11 -23.78 -0.29
CA THR A 51 -9.68 -23.62 -0.62
C THR A 51 -8.89 -23.24 0.63
N THR A 52 -7.76 -23.90 0.85
CA THR A 52 -6.83 -23.54 1.94
C THR A 52 -5.86 -22.49 1.44
N TYR A 53 -5.79 -21.36 2.15
CA TYR A 53 -4.85 -20.27 1.89
C TYR A 53 -3.80 -20.22 2.98
N HIS A 54 -2.54 -20.02 2.59
CA HIS A 54 -1.41 -19.95 3.51
C HIS A 54 -0.90 -18.51 3.60
N LEU A 55 -1.02 -17.89 4.78
CA LEU A 55 -0.48 -16.58 5.08
C LEU A 55 0.65 -16.74 6.11
N THR A 56 1.82 -16.23 5.77
CA THR A 56 2.95 -16.09 6.69
C THR A 56 3.03 -14.65 7.17
N VAL A 57 2.90 -14.43 8.48
CA VAL A 57 3.12 -13.12 9.09
C VAL A 57 4.51 -13.10 9.70
N LEU A 58 5.39 -12.33 9.10
CA LEU A 58 6.70 -12.00 9.67
C LEU A 58 6.57 -10.72 10.49
N HIS A 59 7.28 -10.64 11.60
CA HIS A 59 7.30 -9.43 12.38
C HIS A 59 8.65 -9.16 13.04
N THR A 60 8.90 -7.88 13.30
CA THR A 60 9.95 -7.39 14.20
C THR A 60 9.38 -6.28 15.07
N ASN A 61 10.04 -5.93 16.16
CA ASN A 61 9.68 -4.83 17.04
C ASN A 61 10.96 -4.31 17.71
N ASP A 62 10.91 -3.13 18.32
CA ASP A 62 11.98 -2.57 19.15
C ASP A 62 13.31 -2.53 18.39
N HIS A 63 13.26 -2.03 17.15
CA HIS A 63 14.45 -1.97 16.31
C HIS A 63 15.50 -1.03 16.88
N HIS A 64 15.09 0.07 17.50
CA HIS A 64 15.90 1.18 18.02
C HIS A 64 17.27 1.41 17.38
N GLY A 65 17.29 1.74 16.10
CA GLY A 65 18.50 2.20 15.42
C GLY A 65 19.49 1.12 14.96
N ARG A 66 19.17 -0.18 15.12
CA ARG A 66 20.11 -1.29 14.78
C ARG A 66 20.12 -1.61 13.29
N PHE A 67 20.16 -0.61 12.41
CA PHE A 67 20.24 -0.82 10.96
C PHE A 67 21.53 -1.54 10.56
N TRP A 68 22.62 -1.32 11.31
CA TRP A 68 23.91 -1.97 11.10
C TRP A 68 24.11 -3.21 12.00
N GLN A 69 25.06 -4.05 11.63
CA GLN A 69 25.44 -5.22 12.42
C GLN A 69 26.20 -4.82 13.70
N SER A 70 26.16 -5.68 14.71
CA SER A 70 26.95 -5.54 15.93
C SER A 70 28.45 -5.64 15.67
N SER A 71 29.27 -5.35 16.70
CA SER A 71 30.71 -5.64 16.68
C SER A 71 31.03 -7.11 16.48
N ASP A 72 30.14 -8.00 16.92
CA ASP A 72 30.26 -9.45 16.78
C ASP A 72 29.66 -9.96 15.45
N GLY A 73 29.19 -9.06 14.58
CA GLY A 73 28.59 -9.39 13.28
C GLY A 73 27.16 -9.90 13.39
N GLU A 74 26.47 -9.64 14.50
CA GLU A 74 25.09 -10.06 14.71
C GLU A 74 24.09 -9.07 14.08
N TYR A 75 22.88 -9.55 13.79
CA TYR A 75 21.75 -8.76 13.29
C TYR A 75 22.08 -7.86 12.08
N GLY A 76 21.52 -6.64 12.03
CA GLY A 76 21.66 -5.71 10.92
C GLY A 76 20.66 -5.94 9.79
N MET A 77 20.29 -4.85 9.11
CA MET A 77 19.25 -4.87 8.08
C MET A 77 19.67 -5.59 6.81
N SER A 78 20.97 -5.64 6.48
CA SER A 78 21.46 -6.39 5.32
C SER A 78 21.28 -7.90 5.48
N ALA A 79 21.59 -8.44 6.66
CA ALA A 79 21.34 -9.85 6.97
C ALA A 79 19.83 -10.14 7.05
N ARG A 80 19.07 -9.23 7.68
CA ARG A 80 17.61 -9.31 7.76
C ARG A 80 16.95 -9.35 6.38
N LYS A 81 17.38 -8.47 5.46
CA LYS A 81 16.91 -8.44 4.06
C LYS A 81 17.09 -9.80 3.39
N THR A 82 18.29 -10.35 3.47
CA THR A 82 18.63 -11.65 2.86
C THR A 82 17.76 -12.77 3.42
N LEU A 83 17.52 -12.79 4.73
CA LEU A 83 16.65 -13.78 5.36
C LEU A 83 15.20 -13.64 4.91
N ILE A 84 14.65 -12.42 4.92
CA ILE A 84 13.26 -12.16 4.54
C ILE A 84 13.02 -12.49 3.07
N ASP A 85 13.96 -12.14 2.18
CA ASP A 85 13.84 -12.45 0.76
C ASP A 85 13.82 -13.96 0.50
N ARG A 86 14.63 -14.72 1.24
CA ARG A 86 14.61 -16.18 1.18
C ARG A 86 13.25 -16.73 1.63
N ILE A 87 12.73 -16.25 2.76
CA ILE A 87 11.43 -16.70 3.29
C ILE A 87 10.31 -16.36 2.30
N ARG A 88 10.32 -15.16 1.70
CA ARG A 88 9.36 -14.78 0.68
C ARG A 88 9.40 -15.71 -0.51
N ALA A 89 10.59 -15.97 -1.06
CA ALA A 89 10.74 -16.89 -2.18
C ALA A 89 10.23 -18.30 -1.85
N GLU A 90 10.52 -18.81 -0.65
CA GLU A 90 10.03 -20.11 -0.18
C GLU A 90 8.50 -20.14 -0.08
N VAL A 91 7.89 -19.15 0.58
CA VAL A 91 6.44 -19.05 0.78
C VAL A 91 5.70 -18.86 -0.55
N GLU A 92 6.18 -17.96 -1.42
CA GLU A 92 5.60 -17.70 -2.73
C GLU A 92 5.69 -18.94 -3.63
N SER A 93 6.80 -19.69 -3.59
CA SER A 93 6.96 -20.94 -4.35
C SER A 93 5.98 -22.05 -3.91
N ALA A 94 5.54 -22.00 -2.65
CA ALA A 94 4.53 -22.89 -2.09
C ALA A 94 3.09 -22.37 -2.29
N GLY A 95 2.90 -21.23 -2.98
CA GLY A 95 1.60 -20.63 -3.23
C GLY A 95 1.00 -19.89 -2.04
N GLY A 96 1.82 -19.49 -1.06
CA GLY A 96 1.39 -18.65 0.06
C GLY A 96 1.72 -17.17 -0.12
N SER A 97 1.23 -16.35 0.80
CA SER A 97 1.53 -14.91 0.88
C SER A 97 2.35 -14.57 2.13
N VAL A 98 3.05 -13.44 2.09
CA VAL A 98 3.82 -12.92 3.22
C VAL A 98 3.38 -11.50 3.54
N LEU A 99 3.08 -11.23 4.82
CA LEU A 99 3.01 -9.88 5.37
C LEU A 99 4.14 -9.67 6.36
N LEU A 100 4.89 -8.58 6.21
CA LEU A 100 5.98 -8.17 7.09
C LEU A 100 5.57 -6.93 7.89
N LEU A 101 5.42 -7.09 9.20
CA LEU A 101 4.94 -6.04 10.10
C LEU A 101 6.01 -5.58 11.10
N SER A 102 5.97 -4.31 11.48
CA SER A 102 6.78 -3.78 12.58
C SER A 102 5.91 -3.38 13.78
N GLY A 103 6.35 -3.75 14.98
CA GLY A 103 5.74 -3.32 16.24
C GLY A 103 6.07 -1.88 16.64
N GLY A 104 6.93 -1.18 15.89
CA GLY A 104 7.36 0.18 16.21
C GLY A 104 8.68 0.21 16.98
N ASP A 105 8.94 1.36 17.62
CA ASP A 105 10.18 1.68 18.33
C ASP A 105 11.41 1.49 17.44
N ILE A 106 11.41 2.24 16.33
CA ILE A 106 12.54 2.32 15.40
C ILE A 106 13.59 3.30 15.92
N ASN A 107 13.13 4.34 16.60
CA ASN A 107 13.94 5.41 17.14
C ASN A 107 14.69 5.03 18.43
N THR A 108 15.77 5.77 18.70
CA THR A 108 16.49 5.87 19.99
C THR A 108 17.15 4.59 20.49
N GLY A 109 18.44 4.40 20.15
CA GLY A 109 19.22 3.31 20.75
C GLY A 109 20.63 3.11 20.22
N VAL A 110 20.96 3.64 19.04
CA VAL A 110 22.29 3.54 18.42
C VAL A 110 22.71 4.93 17.94
N PRO A 111 23.88 5.45 18.37
CA PRO A 111 24.29 6.83 18.08
C PRO A 111 24.25 7.20 16.60
N GLU A 112 24.67 6.30 15.72
CA GLU A 112 24.68 6.51 14.28
C GLU A 112 23.27 6.69 13.71
N SER A 113 22.28 5.98 14.24
CA SER A 113 20.85 6.17 13.90
C SER A 113 20.33 7.46 14.51
N ASP A 114 20.57 7.67 15.80
CA ASP A 114 19.99 8.76 16.58
C ASP A 114 20.42 10.13 16.02
N LEU A 115 21.71 10.29 15.69
CA LEU A 115 22.27 11.49 15.05
C LEU A 115 21.68 11.77 13.64
N GLN A 116 21.13 10.74 13.01
CA GLN A 116 20.49 10.80 11.69
C GLN A 116 18.97 10.70 11.77
N GLN A 117 18.38 10.81 12.97
CA GLN A 117 16.93 10.76 13.18
C GLN A 117 16.30 9.48 12.60
N ALA A 118 16.99 8.34 12.70
CA ALA A 118 16.59 7.04 12.15
C ALA A 118 16.36 7.01 10.61
N GLU A 119 16.87 8.00 9.86
CA GLU A 119 16.81 8.00 8.39
C GLU A 119 17.33 6.69 7.75
N PRO A 120 18.51 6.14 8.12
CA PRO A 120 18.98 4.89 7.53
C PRO A 120 18.05 3.71 7.84
N ASP A 121 17.43 3.70 9.02
CA ASP A 121 16.54 2.64 9.48
C ASP A 121 15.26 2.60 8.64
N PHE A 122 14.55 3.73 8.51
CA PHE A 122 13.32 3.79 7.70
C PHE A 122 13.60 3.48 6.22
N LYS A 123 14.68 4.01 5.66
CA LYS A 123 15.10 3.67 4.28
C LYS A 123 15.46 2.19 4.14
N GLY A 124 16.11 1.61 5.15
CA GLY A 124 16.39 0.18 5.21
C GLY A 124 15.12 -0.67 5.28
N MET A 125 14.13 -0.26 6.07
CA MET A 125 12.80 -0.89 6.12
C MET A 125 12.12 -0.87 4.75
N ASN A 126 12.21 0.22 3.99
CA ASN A 126 11.67 0.26 2.62
C ASN A 126 12.36 -0.77 1.71
N ARG A 127 13.69 -0.88 1.78
CA ARG A 127 14.45 -1.87 0.98
C ARG A 127 14.12 -3.31 1.37
N ILE A 128 13.85 -3.54 2.64
CA ILE A 128 13.34 -4.82 3.14
C ILE A 128 11.91 -5.06 2.67
N GLY A 129 11.11 -4.02 2.54
CA GLY A 129 9.71 -4.08 2.12
C GLY A 129 8.80 -4.40 3.29
N TYR A 130 8.86 -3.61 4.37
CA TYR A 130 7.84 -3.68 5.42
C TYR A 130 6.48 -3.25 4.87
N ASP A 131 5.40 -3.88 5.34
CA ASP A 131 4.05 -3.67 4.83
C ASP A 131 3.25 -2.64 5.64
N ALA A 132 3.50 -2.61 6.96
CA ALA A 132 2.99 -1.62 7.91
C ALA A 132 3.80 -1.65 9.21
N MET A 133 3.70 -0.57 9.98
CA MET A 133 4.33 -0.43 11.28
C MET A 133 3.37 0.20 12.28
N ALA A 134 3.33 -0.28 13.53
CA ALA A 134 2.71 0.46 14.62
C ALA A 134 3.61 1.63 15.05
N VAL A 135 3.04 2.79 15.37
CA VAL A 135 3.81 3.88 15.99
C VAL A 135 4.09 3.49 17.45
N GLY A 136 5.36 3.35 17.81
CA GLY A 136 5.81 3.10 19.17
C GLY A 136 5.91 4.37 20.00
N ASN A 137 6.33 4.25 21.26
CA ASN A 137 6.51 5.41 22.11
C ASN A 137 7.81 6.16 21.79
N HIS A 138 8.86 5.46 21.36
CA HIS A 138 10.15 6.09 21.04
C HIS A 138 10.11 6.92 19.74
N GLU A 139 9.08 6.74 18.91
CA GLU A 139 8.78 7.66 17.81
C GLU A 139 8.49 9.10 18.28
N PHE A 140 8.21 9.31 19.57
CA PHE A 140 7.97 10.61 20.21
C PHE A 140 9.17 11.12 21.03
N ASP A 141 10.34 10.49 20.94
CA ASP A 141 11.57 10.99 21.58
C ASP A 141 12.16 12.21 20.87
N ASN A 142 11.71 12.45 19.64
CA ASN A 142 12.07 13.62 18.84
C ASN A 142 10.86 14.55 18.69
N PRO A 143 11.08 15.83 18.35
CA PRO A 143 10.00 16.74 17.98
C PRO A 143 9.09 16.16 16.88
N LEU A 144 7.80 16.50 16.92
CA LEU A 144 6.80 15.95 16.01
C LEU A 144 7.18 16.12 14.53
N GLU A 145 7.86 17.22 14.14
CA GLU A 145 8.31 17.41 12.76
C GLU A 145 9.26 16.30 12.27
N VAL A 146 10.05 15.70 13.16
CA VAL A 146 10.94 14.59 12.83
C VAL A 146 10.12 13.33 12.55
N LEU A 147 9.13 13.04 13.39
CA LEU A 147 8.22 11.91 13.18
C LEU A 147 7.42 12.04 11.88
N LEU A 148 6.97 13.25 11.52
CA LEU A 148 6.29 13.49 10.26
C LEU A 148 7.24 13.29 9.06
N LYS A 149 8.50 13.69 9.18
CA LYS A 149 9.52 13.45 8.16
C LYS A 149 9.84 11.96 8.01
N GLN A 150 9.91 11.21 9.11
CA GLN A 150 10.08 9.75 9.10
C GLN A 150 8.92 9.04 8.40
N ARG A 151 7.69 9.51 8.65
CA ARG A 151 6.50 9.04 7.93
C ARG A 151 6.60 9.29 6.42
N ASP A 152 7.19 10.41 6.00
CA ASP A 152 7.40 10.71 4.57
C ASP A 152 8.54 9.87 3.95
N TRP A 153 9.48 9.39 4.76
CA TRP A 153 10.51 8.45 4.30
C TRP A 153 10.00 7.02 4.17
N ALA A 154 9.01 6.61 4.95
CA ALA A 154 8.49 5.25 4.93
C ALA A 154 7.58 5.01 3.72
N ASP A 155 7.88 3.99 2.93
CA ASP A 155 7.05 3.55 1.79
C ASP A 155 5.82 2.71 2.26
N PHE A 156 5.65 2.58 3.57
CA PHE A 156 4.60 1.83 4.24
C PHE A 156 3.92 2.70 5.31
N PRO A 157 2.64 2.42 5.64
CA PRO A 157 1.95 3.23 6.62
C PRO A 157 2.46 2.96 8.04
N MET A 158 2.66 4.07 8.76
CA MET A 158 2.74 4.09 10.21
C MET A 158 1.31 4.20 10.77
N LEU A 159 0.94 3.25 11.64
CA LEU A 159 -0.42 3.04 12.11
C LEU A 159 -0.57 3.34 13.60
N ALA A 160 -1.59 4.11 13.95
CA ALA A 160 -2.03 4.28 15.33
C ALA A 160 -3.50 4.69 15.40
N ALA A 161 -4.35 3.83 15.99
CA ALA A 161 -5.77 4.09 16.12
C ALA A 161 -6.13 5.01 17.29
N ASN A 162 -5.18 5.24 18.20
CA ASN A 162 -5.41 5.85 19.50
C ASN A 162 -4.65 7.16 19.75
N ILE A 163 -3.97 7.72 18.74
CA ILE A 163 -3.30 9.02 18.84
C ILE A 163 -4.14 10.08 18.12
N TYR A 164 -4.51 11.14 18.84
CA TYR A 164 -5.34 12.23 18.34
C TYR A 164 -4.65 13.58 18.52
N ASP A 165 -4.87 14.48 17.58
CA ASP A 165 -4.58 15.90 17.77
C ASP A 165 -5.67 16.51 18.67
N LYS A 166 -5.27 17.20 19.75
CA LYS A 166 -6.20 17.80 20.72
C LYS A 166 -6.98 18.99 20.15
N THR A 167 -6.41 19.68 19.17
CA THR A 167 -7.01 20.88 18.56
C THR A 167 -8.08 20.48 17.56
N THR A 168 -7.79 19.53 16.68
CA THR A 168 -8.74 19.10 15.63
C THR A 168 -9.66 17.96 16.09
N GLY A 169 -9.22 17.17 17.07
CA GLY A 169 -9.90 15.95 17.48
C GLY A 169 -9.76 14.79 16.48
N GLU A 170 -8.96 14.95 15.43
CA GLU A 170 -8.70 13.95 14.39
C GLU A 170 -7.54 13.03 14.78
N ARG A 171 -7.47 11.86 14.14
CA ARG A 171 -6.33 10.95 14.34
C ARG A 171 -5.11 11.46 13.60
N LEU A 172 -3.96 11.38 14.26
CA LEU A 172 -2.69 11.79 13.66
C LEU A 172 -2.17 10.78 12.62
N PHE A 173 -2.54 9.51 12.78
CA PHE A 173 -2.14 8.41 11.89
C PHE A 173 -3.36 7.63 11.40
N ALA A 174 -3.16 6.88 10.31
CA ALA A 174 -4.14 5.91 9.87
C ALA A 174 -4.34 4.86 10.98
N PRO A 175 -5.59 4.51 11.33
CA PRO A 175 -5.84 3.57 12.43
C PRO A 175 -5.56 2.11 12.04
N TRP A 176 -5.69 1.77 10.76
CA TRP A 176 -5.46 0.45 10.20
C TRP A 176 -5.15 0.51 8.70
N LYS A 177 -4.62 -0.59 8.15
CA LYS A 177 -4.55 -0.87 6.71
C LYS A 177 -5.21 -2.21 6.41
N ILE A 178 -5.93 -2.29 5.29
CA ILE A 178 -6.47 -3.55 4.76
C ILE A 178 -5.54 -4.02 3.64
N PHE A 179 -5.10 -5.27 3.74
CA PHE A 179 -4.36 -5.99 2.70
C PHE A 179 -5.30 -6.99 2.04
N ASP A 180 -5.15 -7.21 0.74
CA ASP A 180 -5.90 -8.20 -0.02
C ASP A 180 -4.94 -9.31 -0.44
N GLU A 181 -5.08 -10.47 0.19
CA GLU A 181 -4.32 -11.66 -0.13
C GLU A 181 -5.26 -12.71 -0.72
N HIS A 182 -5.24 -12.87 -2.04
CA HIS A 182 -6.10 -13.79 -2.79
C HIS A 182 -7.61 -13.60 -2.53
N GLY A 183 -8.07 -12.36 -2.38
CA GLY A 183 -9.47 -12.02 -2.09
C GLY A 183 -9.82 -12.05 -0.62
N ILE A 184 -8.86 -12.38 0.25
CA ILE A 184 -9.02 -12.35 1.69
C ILE A 184 -8.56 -10.99 2.21
N GLN A 185 -9.50 -10.23 2.77
CA GLN A 185 -9.21 -8.93 3.39
C GLN A 185 -8.63 -9.10 4.79
N ILE A 186 -7.39 -8.69 4.97
CA ILE A 186 -6.64 -8.74 6.23
C ILE A 186 -6.48 -7.32 6.76
N ALA A 187 -7.11 -7.02 7.90
CA ALA A 187 -6.98 -5.71 8.55
C ALA A 187 -5.87 -5.74 9.60
N VAL A 188 -4.86 -4.87 9.44
CA VAL A 188 -3.80 -4.63 10.43
C VAL A 188 -4.08 -3.31 11.14
N ILE A 189 -4.25 -3.36 12.47
CA ILE A 189 -4.57 -2.21 13.32
C ILE A 189 -3.31 -1.82 14.10
N GLY A 190 -2.96 -0.53 14.11
CA GLY A 190 -1.86 -0.01 14.94
C GLY A 190 -2.35 0.54 16.27
N LEU A 191 -1.60 0.30 17.34
CA LEU A 191 -1.88 0.83 18.68
C LEU A 191 -0.57 1.24 19.35
N THR A 192 -0.58 2.41 19.98
CA THR A 192 0.56 2.94 20.75
C THR A 192 0.24 2.89 22.23
N THR A 193 1.22 2.60 23.09
CA THR A 193 1.01 2.59 24.54
C THR A 193 0.59 3.98 25.06
N GLU A 194 -0.35 4.01 26.01
CA GLU A 194 -0.79 5.24 26.69
C GLU A 194 0.32 5.84 27.58
N ASP A 195 1.27 4.99 28.01
CA ASP A 195 2.38 5.41 28.86
C ASP A 195 3.35 6.36 28.15
N THR A 196 3.25 6.51 26.83
CA THR A 196 4.01 7.50 26.04
C THR A 196 3.96 8.90 26.67
N VAL A 197 2.77 9.30 27.16
CA VAL A 197 2.56 10.61 27.79
C VAL A 197 3.32 10.76 29.11
N ARG A 198 3.56 9.65 29.80
CA ARG A 198 4.30 9.60 31.08
C ARG A 198 5.80 9.50 30.91
N ILE A 199 6.27 8.84 29.86
CA ILE A 199 7.69 8.46 29.69
C ILE A 199 8.46 9.37 28.74
N GLY A 200 7.80 10.02 27.78
CA GLY A 200 8.45 10.92 26.82
C GLY A 200 8.55 12.37 27.32
N ASN A 201 9.15 13.24 26.50
CA ASN A 201 9.18 14.69 26.77
C ASN A 201 7.82 15.34 26.43
N PRO A 202 7.06 15.86 27.42
CA PRO A 202 5.75 16.45 27.17
C PRO A 202 5.73 17.60 26.17
N GLU A 203 6.86 18.30 25.97
CA GLU A 203 6.93 19.39 24.99
C GLU A 203 6.69 18.91 23.55
N TYR A 204 7.17 17.72 23.20
CA TYR A 204 7.11 17.19 21.82
C TYR A 204 5.72 16.70 21.41
N PHE A 205 4.85 16.39 22.38
CA PHE A 205 3.52 15.86 22.14
C PHE A 205 2.45 16.50 23.03
N SER A 206 2.69 17.73 23.49
CA SER A 206 1.76 18.48 24.34
C SER A 206 0.37 18.63 23.70
N ASN A 207 0.31 18.76 22.37
CA ASN A 207 -0.94 18.85 21.60
C ASN A 207 -1.54 17.48 21.21
N LEU A 208 -0.97 16.36 21.67
CA LEU A 208 -1.45 15.02 21.36
C LEU A 208 -2.17 14.37 22.54
N ASP A 209 -3.23 13.62 22.23
CA ASP A 209 -4.05 12.84 23.14
C ASP A 209 -3.92 11.35 22.81
N PHE A 210 -3.30 10.60 23.72
CA PHE A 210 -3.13 9.15 23.63
C PHE A 210 -4.29 8.49 24.37
N ARG A 211 -5.31 8.09 23.61
CA ARG A 211 -6.55 7.54 24.18
C ARG A 211 -6.40 6.07 24.52
N THR A 212 -7.14 5.62 25.51
CA THR A 212 -7.24 4.20 25.83
C THR A 212 -7.79 3.41 24.65
N PRO A 213 -7.09 2.37 24.16
CA PRO A 213 -7.64 1.41 23.22
C PRO A 213 -8.80 0.69 23.91
N ARG A 214 -10.03 1.19 23.74
CA ARG A 214 -11.20 0.53 24.35
C ARG A 214 -11.28 -0.90 23.80
N LYS A 215 -11.32 -1.91 24.68
CA LYS A 215 -11.78 -3.26 24.31
C LYS A 215 -13.17 -3.14 23.70
N ARG A 216 -13.26 -3.08 22.36
CA ARG A 216 -14.55 -3.17 21.67
C ARG A 216 -15.00 -4.62 21.80
N ARG A 217 -15.87 -4.90 22.76
CA ARG A 217 -16.56 -6.19 22.88
C ARG A 217 -17.18 -6.50 21.53
N ALA A 218 -16.72 -7.54 20.84
CA ALA A 218 -17.24 -7.93 19.53
C ALA A 218 -18.76 -8.06 19.67
N ARG A 219 -19.49 -7.19 18.96
CA ARG A 219 -20.94 -7.27 18.88
C ARG A 219 -21.22 -8.45 17.94
N PRO A 220 -21.89 -9.53 18.37
CA PRO A 220 -22.13 -10.66 17.49
C PRO A 220 -22.89 -10.18 16.26
N SER A 221 -22.35 -10.43 15.07
CA SER A 221 -23.08 -10.23 13.82
C SER A 221 -24.29 -11.16 13.84
N ARG A 222 -25.49 -10.61 14.04
CA ARG A 222 -26.72 -11.35 13.79
C ARG A 222 -26.86 -11.51 12.27
N SER A 223 -26.46 -12.67 11.78
CA SER A 223 -26.90 -13.20 10.49
C SER A 223 -27.01 -14.72 10.61
N SER A 224 -28.16 -15.20 11.06
CA SER A 224 -28.65 -16.52 10.67
C SER A 224 -30.08 -16.36 10.18
N THR A 225 -30.20 -16.29 8.87
CA THR A 225 -31.42 -16.55 8.13
C THR A 225 -31.89 -17.96 8.51
N SER A 226 -33.04 -18.09 9.16
CA SER A 226 -33.66 -19.40 9.37
C SER A 226 -34.24 -19.87 8.05
N MET A 227 -33.67 -20.91 7.46
CA MET A 227 -34.23 -21.60 6.31
C MET A 227 -34.63 -23.02 6.74
N SER A 228 -35.95 -23.26 6.69
CA SER A 228 -36.65 -24.52 6.40
C SER A 228 -36.53 -25.73 7.33
N SER A 229 -37.69 -26.22 7.78
CA SER A 229 -38.18 -27.53 7.33
C SER A 229 -39.70 -27.63 7.47
N ARG A 230 -40.41 -27.57 6.33
CA ARG A 230 -41.71 -28.24 6.16
C ARG A 230 -41.44 -29.62 5.59
N THR A 231 -41.82 -30.64 6.33
CA THR A 231 -42.36 -31.93 5.85
C THR A 231 -43.43 -32.33 6.85
#